data_AF-A0A6N7P931-F1
#
_entry.id   AF-A0A6N7P931-F1
#
_cell.length_a   1.000
_cell.length_b   1.000
_cell.length_c   1.000
_cell.angle_alpha   90.00
_cell.angle_beta   90.00
_cell.angle_gamma   90.00
#
_symmetry.space_group_name_H-M   'P 1'
#
loop_
_entity.id
_entity.type
_entity.pdbx_description
1 polymer ?
#
loop_
_entity_poly.entity_id
_entity_poly.type
_entity_poly.pdbx_seq_one_letter_code
_entity_poly.pdbx_strand_id
1 'polypeptide(L)'
;MTKQKAVFLFGAGATFPWGSPSTKELTDLILDSGFYTRGKEKKRITKFIYETLLDCGYTSDQVNFETIINIIEELITYYGSFNYLDSGRTEKLPSLISCFTIPHFEAELLNFSTSDKGKAEHGYKLEIPEGDPYEDTHYSLQSETPAQFFYQHLLIILLSAISDRISKYAWHTSGHSSIKTDDECSVLFTEWMQSLYSKNVLRLYTLNYEKIFKVLLSRIGIEVFDGFNCSEYIDLNERLRANVPRILSDDISNIHYNLHGSIDWRVLDLDRRQLPNAELILTAYPHLPMNDTPATF
;
A
#
# COMPACT_ATOMS: atom_id res chain seq x y z
N MET A 1 19.63 4.96 -36.98
CA MET A 1 19.62 3.57 -36.48
C MET A 1 18.51 3.45 -35.45
N THR A 2 17.66 2.43 -35.53
CA THR A 2 16.64 2.17 -34.51
C THR A 2 17.33 1.63 -33.26
N LYS A 3 17.15 2.27 -32.11
CA LYS A 3 17.68 1.79 -30.84
C LYS A 3 17.07 0.43 -30.49
N GLN A 4 17.85 -0.46 -29.87
CA GLN A 4 17.34 -1.72 -29.33
C GLN A 4 16.64 -1.48 -27.98
N LYS A 5 15.79 -2.41 -27.53
CA LYS A 5 15.15 -2.32 -26.21
C LYS A 5 16.00 -3.10 -25.20
N ALA A 6 16.42 -2.44 -24.13
CA ALA A 6 17.07 -3.08 -22.99
C ALA A 6 16.03 -3.17 -21.85
N VAL A 7 15.70 -4.38 -21.44
CA VAL A 7 14.63 -4.65 -20.45
C VAL A 7 15.26 -5.12 -19.14
N PHE A 8 14.85 -4.48 -18.05
CA PHE A 8 15.33 -4.78 -16.69
C PHE A 8 14.15 -5.07 -15.78
N LEU A 9 14.26 -6.14 -15.00
CA LEU A 9 13.32 -6.47 -13.93
C LEU A 9 14.07 -6.43 -12.60
N PHE A 10 13.75 -5.44 -11.78
CA PHE A 10 14.33 -5.24 -10.46
C PHE A 10 13.40 -5.84 -9.41
N GLY A 11 13.88 -6.86 -8.70
CA GLY A 11 13.16 -7.42 -7.56
C GLY A 11 13.10 -6.45 -6.37
N ALA A 12 12.30 -6.77 -5.36
CA ALA A 12 12.10 -5.96 -4.15
C ALA A 12 13.38 -5.75 -3.30
N GLY A 13 14.45 -6.51 -3.56
CA GLY A 13 15.76 -6.33 -2.93
C GLY A 13 16.74 -5.46 -3.72
N ALA A 14 16.35 -5.01 -4.92
CA ALA A 14 17.25 -4.24 -5.79
C ALA A 14 17.64 -2.89 -5.16
N THR A 15 16.80 -2.35 -4.27
CA THR A 15 17.05 -1.05 -3.62
C THR A 15 17.68 -1.17 -2.23
N PHE A 16 18.11 -2.35 -1.79
CA PHE A 16 18.78 -2.54 -0.48
C PHE A 16 20.01 -1.65 -0.28
N PRO A 17 20.87 -1.41 -1.30
CA PRO A 17 21.99 -0.46 -1.14
C PRO A 17 21.56 0.95 -0.76
N TRP A 18 20.33 1.35 -1.10
CA TRP A 18 19.75 2.64 -0.75
C TRP A 18 18.96 2.62 0.57
N GLY A 19 18.94 1.50 1.30
CA GLY A 19 18.29 1.38 2.61
C GLY A 19 16.84 0.91 2.56
N SER A 20 16.42 0.27 1.46
CA SER A 20 15.09 -0.35 1.39
C SER A 20 14.93 -1.47 2.43
N PRO A 21 13.73 -1.63 3.03
CA PRO A 21 13.52 -2.60 4.08
C PRO A 21 13.46 -4.02 3.50
N SER A 22 13.97 -4.99 4.25
CA SER A 22 13.76 -6.41 3.92
C SER A 22 12.32 -6.85 4.22
N THR A 23 11.87 -7.96 3.63
CA THR A 23 10.59 -8.59 3.98
C THR A 23 10.48 -8.86 5.47
N LYS A 24 11.57 -9.29 6.12
CA LYS A 24 11.62 -9.51 7.56
C LYS A 24 11.39 -8.21 8.33
N GLU A 25 12.07 -7.14 7.94
CA GLU A 25 11.94 -5.83 8.59
C GLU A 25 10.51 -5.26 8.46
N LEU A 26 9.89 -5.40 7.28
CA LEU A 26 8.48 -5.03 7.10
C LEU A 26 7.54 -5.92 7.93
N THR A 27 7.86 -7.21 8.06
CA THR A 27 7.08 -8.14 8.89
C THR A 27 7.17 -7.74 10.37
N ASP A 28 8.38 -7.51 10.90
CA ASP A 28 8.58 -7.04 12.27
C ASP A 28 7.84 -5.71 12.52
N LEU A 29 7.93 -4.76 11.58
CA LEU A 29 7.20 -3.49 11.63
C LEU A 29 5.68 -3.69 11.75
N ILE A 30 5.10 -4.58 10.93
CA ILE A 30 3.66 -4.86 10.96
C ILE A 30 3.24 -5.56 12.25
N LEU A 31 4.05 -6.48 12.77
CA LEU A 31 3.78 -7.18 14.04
C LEU A 31 3.74 -6.23 15.25
N ASP A 32 4.49 -5.13 15.20
CA ASP A 32 4.52 -4.11 16.24
C ASP A 32 3.46 -2.99 16.04
N SER A 33 2.80 -2.98 14.88
CA SER A 33 1.82 -1.97 14.45
C SER A 33 0.36 -2.41 14.63
N GLY A 34 -0.58 -1.46 14.47
CA GLY A 34 -2.02 -1.72 14.51
C GLY A 34 -2.65 -1.71 15.90
N PHE A 35 -3.88 -2.18 16.03
CA PHE A 35 -4.64 -2.14 17.29
C PHE A 35 -4.29 -3.29 18.23
N TYR A 36 -4.70 -3.16 19.50
CA TYR A 36 -4.56 -4.22 20.51
C TYR A 36 -5.83 -5.07 20.61
N THR A 37 -5.68 -6.36 20.86
CA THR A 37 -6.77 -7.31 21.18
C THR A 37 -7.49 -6.94 22.48
N ARG A 38 -8.71 -7.47 22.67
CA ARG A 38 -9.54 -7.28 23.89
C ARG A 38 -9.04 -8.11 25.09
N GLY A 39 -8.16 -9.08 24.86
CA GLY A 39 -7.69 -10.05 25.87
C GLY A 39 -6.92 -9.45 27.04
N LYS A 40 -6.76 -10.24 28.12
CA LYS A 40 -5.98 -9.85 29.31
C LYS A 40 -4.51 -9.57 28.98
N GLU A 41 -3.96 -10.31 28.02
CA GLU A 41 -2.65 -10.05 27.45
C GLU A 41 -2.84 -9.10 26.27
N LYS A 42 -2.46 -7.82 26.45
CA LYS A 42 -2.52 -6.82 25.39
C LYS A 42 -1.53 -7.18 24.29
N LYS A 43 -2.06 -7.77 23.21
CA LYS A 43 -1.29 -8.17 22.04
C LYS A 43 -1.76 -7.39 20.82
N ARG A 44 -0.85 -7.05 19.91
CA ARG A 44 -1.26 -6.45 18.62
C ARG A 44 -2.06 -7.47 17.81
N ILE A 45 -3.11 -7.01 17.12
CA ILE A 45 -3.94 -7.86 16.27
C ILE A 45 -3.11 -8.53 15.17
N THR A 46 -2.14 -7.83 14.60
CA THR A 46 -1.21 -8.38 13.59
C THR A 46 -0.38 -9.53 14.15
N LYS A 47 0.14 -9.38 15.38
CA LYS A 47 0.84 -10.46 16.09
C LYS A 47 -0.11 -11.61 16.45
N PHE A 48 -1.36 -11.32 16.77
CA PHE A 48 -2.38 -12.35 16.97
C PHE A 48 -2.56 -13.19 15.71
N ILE A 49 -2.83 -12.55 14.57
CA ILE A 49 -2.98 -13.19 13.25
C ILE A 49 -1.75 -14.06 12.94
N TYR A 50 -0.54 -13.52 13.10
CA TYR A 50 0.70 -14.24 12.85
C TYR A 50 0.80 -15.53 13.67
N GLU A 51 0.62 -15.47 14.98
CA GLU A 51 0.72 -16.66 15.85
C GLU A 51 -0.38 -17.68 15.54
N THR A 52 -1.62 -17.25 15.25
CA THR A 52 -2.70 -18.18 14.88
C THR A 52 -2.40 -18.93 13.59
N LEU A 53 -1.75 -18.30 12.60
CA LEU A 53 -1.32 -19.00 11.39
C LEU A 53 -0.26 -20.06 11.72
N LEU A 54 0.70 -19.74 12.59
CA LEU A 54 1.69 -20.73 13.02
C LEU A 54 1.03 -21.91 13.74
N ASP A 55 0.05 -21.65 14.61
CA ASP A 55 -0.71 -22.69 15.31
C ASP A 55 -1.55 -23.55 14.35
N CYS A 56 -1.95 -23.00 13.20
CA CYS A 56 -2.64 -23.72 12.14
C CYS A 56 -1.70 -24.47 11.19
N GLY A 57 -0.39 -24.50 11.45
CA GLY A 57 0.59 -25.31 10.73
C GLY A 57 1.33 -24.59 9.60
N TYR A 58 1.17 -23.26 9.46
CA TYR A 58 2.02 -22.48 8.58
C TYR A 58 3.41 -22.29 9.20
N THR A 59 4.46 -22.20 8.39
CA THR A 59 5.82 -21.92 8.88
C THR A 59 6.08 -20.42 8.93
N SER A 60 7.06 -20.00 9.75
CA SER A 60 7.47 -18.58 9.82
C SER A 60 7.93 -18.01 8.48
N ASP A 61 8.44 -18.86 7.58
CA ASP A 61 8.88 -18.43 6.25
C ASP A 61 7.69 -18.23 5.29
N GLN A 62 6.53 -18.79 5.59
CA GLN A 62 5.28 -18.64 4.82
C GLN A 62 4.44 -17.45 5.29
N VAL A 63 4.69 -16.95 6.50
CA VAL A 63 3.91 -15.86 7.09
C VAL A 63 4.77 -14.60 7.14
N ASN A 64 4.49 -13.66 6.24
CA ASN A 64 5.15 -12.36 6.19
C ASN A 64 4.12 -11.22 6.25
N PHE A 65 4.59 -9.98 6.13
CA PHE A 65 3.72 -8.80 6.14
C PHE A 65 2.59 -8.85 5.08
N GLU A 66 2.85 -9.36 3.87
CA GLU A 66 1.85 -9.51 2.81
C GLU A 66 0.79 -10.54 3.21
N THR A 67 1.20 -11.67 3.81
CA THR A 67 0.26 -12.67 4.34
C THR A 67 -0.67 -12.06 5.39
N ILE A 68 -0.15 -11.25 6.30
CA ILE A 68 -0.94 -10.59 7.35
C ILE A 68 -1.91 -9.56 6.75
N ILE A 69 -1.45 -8.74 5.80
CA ILE A 69 -2.28 -7.75 5.10
C ILE A 69 -3.40 -8.45 4.33
N ASN A 70 -3.10 -9.52 3.59
CA ASN A 70 -4.09 -10.28 2.84
C ASN A 70 -5.20 -10.83 3.75
N ILE A 71 -4.87 -11.28 4.96
CA ILE A 71 -5.89 -11.75 5.92
C ILE A 71 -6.79 -10.59 6.36
N ILE A 72 -6.21 -9.40 6.61
CA ILE A 72 -7.00 -8.22 6.96
C ILE A 72 -7.92 -7.83 5.81
N GLU A 73 -7.46 -7.88 4.57
CA GLU A 73 -8.27 -7.63 3.37
C GLU A 73 -9.39 -8.68 3.18
N GLU A 74 -9.10 -9.96 3.43
CA GLU A 74 -10.10 -11.03 3.44
C GLU A 74 -11.14 -10.80 4.55
N LEU A 75 -10.73 -10.32 5.74
CA LEU A 75 -11.64 -9.97 6.84
C LEU A 75 -12.51 -8.75 6.48
N ILE A 76 -11.95 -7.71 5.85
CA ILE A 76 -12.73 -6.58 5.32
C ILE A 76 -13.81 -7.09 4.36
N THR A 77 -13.45 -7.99 3.45
CA THR A 77 -14.39 -8.58 2.49
C THR A 77 -15.46 -9.44 3.17
N TYR A 78 -15.07 -10.26 4.14
CA TYR A 78 -15.95 -11.11 4.93
C TYR A 78 -17.00 -10.30 5.69
N TYR A 79 -16.59 -9.21 6.36
CA TYR A 79 -17.49 -8.35 7.12
C TYR A 79 -18.23 -7.28 6.29
N GLY A 80 -17.72 -6.95 5.09
CA GLY A 80 -18.35 -5.97 4.19
C GLY A 80 -19.38 -6.56 3.23
N SER A 81 -19.33 -7.88 3.01
CA SER A 81 -20.35 -8.59 2.24
C SER A 81 -21.66 -8.64 3.04
N PHE A 82 -22.49 -7.61 2.89
CA PHE A 82 -23.91 -7.68 3.24
C PHE A 82 -24.46 -8.98 2.64
N ASN A 83 -24.91 -9.90 3.50
CA ASN A 83 -25.57 -11.15 3.16
C ASN A 83 -24.72 -12.41 2.94
N TYR A 84 -23.53 -12.64 3.50
CA TYR A 84 -23.05 -14.04 3.53
C TYR A 84 -24.02 -14.95 4.33
N LEU A 85 -24.58 -14.42 5.42
CA LEU A 85 -25.58 -15.13 6.23
C LEU A 85 -27.00 -15.09 5.62
N ASP A 86 -27.38 -14.01 4.93
CA ASP A 86 -28.74 -13.82 4.37
C ASP A 86 -28.90 -14.28 2.91
N SER A 87 -27.82 -14.47 2.14
CA SER A 87 -27.91 -14.82 0.71
C SER A 87 -27.95 -16.33 0.43
N GLY A 88 -27.92 -17.18 1.46
CA GLY A 88 -27.91 -18.64 1.28
C GLY A 88 -26.73 -19.16 0.45
N ARG A 89 -25.70 -18.34 0.22
CA ARG A 89 -24.51 -18.69 -0.56
C ARG A 89 -23.56 -19.51 0.30
N THR A 90 -23.50 -20.81 0.02
CA THR A 90 -22.49 -21.75 0.54
C THR A 90 -21.16 -21.64 -0.22
N GLU A 91 -20.75 -20.42 -0.60
CA GLU A 91 -19.45 -20.25 -1.24
C GLU A 91 -18.35 -20.49 -0.20
N LYS A 92 -17.37 -21.32 -0.55
CA LYS A 92 -16.24 -21.63 0.32
C LYS A 92 -15.55 -20.33 0.68
N LEU A 93 -15.45 -20.05 1.98
CA LEU A 93 -14.63 -18.98 2.52
C LEU A 93 -13.21 -19.06 1.90
N PRO A 94 -12.60 -17.94 1.50
CA PRO A 94 -11.21 -17.93 1.04
C PRO A 94 -10.28 -18.63 2.06
N SER A 95 -9.24 -19.30 1.56
CA SER A 95 -8.62 -20.42 2.26
C SER A 95 -7.90 -20.05 3.56
N LEU A 96 -7.40 -18.81 3.69
CA LEU A 96 -6.63 -18.36 4.86
C LEU A 96 -7.52 -17.95 6.03
N ILE A 97 -8.67 -17.29 5.80
CA ILE A 97 -9.60 -16.92 6.89
C ILE A 97 -10.23 -18.13 7.59
N SER A 98 -10.16 -19.33 7.02
CA SER A 98 -10.70 -20.54 7.64
C SER A 98 -10.13 -20.77 9.06
N CYS A 99 -8.86 -20.45 9.28
CA CYS A 99 -8.18 -20.46 10.58
C CYS A 99 -8.82 -19.56 11.65
N PHE A 100 -9.65 -18.61 11.22
CA PHE A 100 -10.14 -17.48 12.01
C PHE A 100 -11.67 -17.47 12.16
N THR A 101 -12.36 -18.49 11.65
CA THR A 101 -13.85 -18.55 11.63
C THR A 101 -14.46 -19.25 12.85
N ILE A 102 -13.73 -19.30 13.96
CA ILE A 102 -14.17 -19.91 15.23
C ILE A 102 -14.72 -18.80 16.13
N PRO A 103 -15.87 -18.96 16.81
CA PRO A 103 -16.49 -17.89 17.63
C PRO A 103 -15.60 -17.25 18.70
N HIS A 104 -14.55 -17.95 19.15
CA HIS A 104 -13.58 -17.41 20.10
C HIS A 104 -12.73 -16.27 19.51
N PHE A 105 -12.46 -16.31 18.21
CA PHE A 105 -11.61 -15.36 17.51
C PHE A 105 -12.20 -13.95 17.45
N GLU A 106 -13.48 -13.83 17.11
CA GLU A 106 -14.15 -12.53 17.00
C GLU A 106 -14.16 -11.77 18.34
N ALA A 107 -14.37 -12.50 19.45
CA ALA A 107 -14.39 -11.92 20.79
C ALA A 107 -13.03 -11.32 21.20
N GLU A 108 -11.92 -11.85 20.68
CA GLU A 108 -10.58 -11.41 21.01
C GLU A 108 -10.08 -10.29 20.09
N LEU A 109 -10.41 -10.33 18.80
CA LEU A 109 -9.95 -9.33 17.82
C LEU A 109 -10.76 -8.03 17.81
N LEU A 110 -12.09 -8.09 17.98
CA LEU A 110 -12.96 -6.94 17.80
C LEU A 110 -13.02 -6.07 19.06
N ASN A 111 -11.93 -5.36 19.33
CA ASN A 111 -11.78 -4.43 20.44
C ASN A 111 -12.18 -3.01 20.03
N PHE A 112 -13.45 -2.81 19.73
CA PHE A 112 -14.00 -1.50 19.39
C PHE A 112 -15.42 -1.32 19.93
N SER A 113 -15.85 -0.07 20.04
CA SER A 113 -17.26 0.33 20.17
C SER A 113 -17.62 1.38 19.13
N THR A 114 -18.91 1.62 18.93
CA THR A 114 -19.42 2.74 18.13
C THR A 114 -19.77 3.89 19.05
N SER A 115 -19.16 5.04 18.84
CA SER A 115 -19.61 6.30 19.47
C SER A 115 -21.10 6.54 19.16
N ASP A 116 -21.84 7.02 20.15
CA ASP A 116 -23.24 7.46 20.04
C ASP A 116 -24.35 6.41 19.80
N LYS A 117 -24.07 5.10 19.90
CA LYS A 117 -25.05 4.04 19.53
C LYS A 117 -25.66 4.28 18.13
N GLY A 118 -24.91 4.96 17.27
CA GLY A 118 -25.34 5.32 15.92
C GLY A 118 -25.76 4.06 15.16
N LYS A 119 -26.93 4.09 14.54
CA LYS A 119 -27.31 3.02 13.63
C LYS A 119 -26.46 3.14 12.36
N ALA A 120 -26.11 2.01 11.75
CA ALA A 120 -25.34 1.97 10.49
C ALA A 120 -25.92 2.89 9.38
N GLU A 121 -27.24 3.12 9.40
CA GLU A 121 -27.95 4.00 8.45
C GLU A 121 -27.63 5.51 8.58
N HIS A 122 -27.02 5.95 9.68
CA HIS A 122 -26.76 7.38 9.96
C HIS A 122 -25.26 7.73 10.05
N GLY A 123 -24.39 6.76 9.77
CA GLY A 123 -22.95 6.88 10.02
C GLY A 123 -22.63 6.80 11.52
N TYR A 124 -21.46 6.25 11.84
CA TYR A 124 -20.95 6.13 13.20
C TYR A 124 -19.43 6.30 13.19
N LYS A 125 -18.83 6.68 14.33
CA LYS A 125 -17.36 6.63 14.49
C LYS A 125 -16.99 5.48 15.41
N LEU A 126 -15.82 4.91 15.18
CA LEU A 126 -15.26 3.87 16.03
C LEU A 126 -14.48 4.48 17.20
N GLU A 127 -14.62 3.84 18.34
CA GLU A 127 -13.76 3.97 19.52
C GLU A 127 -12.86 2.72 19.55
N ILE A 128 -11.54 2.93 19.48
CA ILE A 128 -10.54 1.87 19.39
C ILE A 128 -9.36 2.23 20.31
N PRO A 129 -9.15 1.50 21.42
CA PRO A 129 -9.92 0.37 21.91
C PRO A 129 -11.35 0.74 22.36
N GLU A 130 -12.17 -0.27 22.67
CA GLU A 130 -13.55 -0.06 23.13
C GLU A 130 -13.65 0.98 24.26
N GLY A 131 -14.50 1.99 24.07
CA GLY A 131 -14.73 3.09 25.00
C GLY A 131 -13.74 4.26 24.90
N ASP A 132 -12.69 4.13 24.08
CA ASP A 132 -11.65 5.15 23.92
C ASP A 132 -11.71 5.77 22.49
N PRO A 133 -11.98 7.08 22.37
CA PRO A 133 -11.93 7.77 21.08
C PRO A 133 -10.54 7.68 20.46
N TYR A 134 -10.49 7.28 19.18
CA TYR A 134 -9.27 7.19 18.39
C TYR A 134 -9.06 8.46 17.55
N GLU A 135 -7.84 8.99 17.47
CA GLU A 135 -7.55 10.31 16.86
C GLU A 135 -7.90 10.39 15.37
N ASP A 136 -7.60 9.35 14.60
CA ASP A 136 -7.89 9.32 13.15
C ASP A 136 -9.29 8.73 12.83
N THR A 137 -10.18 8.66 13.83
CA THR A 137 -11.54 8.15 13.63
C THR A 137 -12.37 9.11 12.78
N HIS A 138 -13.09 8.57 11.81
CA HIS A 138 -14.03 9.33 10.98
C HIS A 138 -15.37 8.61 10.91
N TYR A 139 -16.38 9.30 10.37
CA TYR A 139 -17.70 8.70 10.21
C TYR A 139 -17.65 7.63 9.13
N SER A 140 -18.21 6.46 9.44
CA SER A 140 -18.47 5.41 8.45
C SER A 140 -19.37 5.95 7.35
N LEU A 141 -19.14 5.47 6.14
CA LEU A 141 -19.90 5.83 4.95
C LEU A 141 -20.49 4.57 4.32
N GLN A 142 -21.33 4.73 3.31
CA GLN A 142 -21.78 3.63 2.43
C GLN A 142 -22.39 2.40 3.15
N SER A 143 -22.97 2.59 4.33
CA SER A 143 -23.56 1.52 5.16
C SER A 143 -22.57 0.44 5.62
N GLU A 144 -21.27 0.72 5.68
CA GLU A 144 -20.25 -0.23 6.15
C GLU A 144 -20.60 -0.83 7.52
N THR A 145 -20.29 -2.11 7.73
CA THR A 145 -20.50 -2.75 9.05
C THR A 145 -19.39 -2.34 10.01
N PRO A 146 -19.64 -2.25 11.34
CA PRO A 146 -18.61 -1.80 12.28
C PRO A 146 -17.32 -2.63 12.26
N ALA A 147 -17.45 -3.94 12.04
CA ALA A 147 -16.29 -4.83 11.91
C ALA A 147 -15.52 -4.61 10.60
N GLN A 148 -16.21 -4.41 9.47
CA GLN A 148 -15.56 -4.03 8.21
C GLN A 148 -14.77 -2.73 8.40
N PHE A 149 -15.42 -1.72 8.97
CA PHE A 149 -14.83 -0.40 9.17
C PHE A 149 -13.63 -0.44 10.12
N PHE A 150 -13.70 -1.27 11.16
CA PHE A 150 -12.58 -1.53 12.06
C PHE A 150 -11.35 -2.09 11.32
N TYR A 151 -11.53 -3.08 10.44
CA TYR A 151 -10.42 -3.65 9.68
C TYR A 151 -9.91 -2.71 8.58
N GLN A 152 -10.77 -1.88 7.97
CA GLN A 152 -10.33 -0.82 7.04
C GLN A 152 -9.41 0.18 7.76
N HIS A 153 -9.78 0.63 8.96
CA HIS A 153 -8.92 1.46 9.80
C HIS A 153 -7.59 0.77 10.15
N LEU A 154 -7.62 -0.52 10.50
CA LEU A 154 -6.41 -1.29 10.76
C LEU A 154 -5.50 -1.31 9.52
N LEU A 155 -6.05 -1.64 8.34
CA LEU A 155 -5.31 -1.69 7.08
C LEU A 155 -4.65 -0.35 6.75
N ILE A 156 -5.39 0.76 6.91
CA ILE A 156 -4.89 2.12 6.69
C ILE A 156 -3.67 2.42 7.56
N ILE A 157 -3.70 2.06 8.85
CA ILE A 157 -2.56 2.24 9.77
C ILE A 157 -1.34 1.44 9.31
N LEU A 158 -1.54 0.18 8.92
CA LEU A 158 -0.46 -0.71 8.49
C LEU A 158 0.20 -0.22 7.20
N LEU A 159 -0.60 0.17 6.20
CA LEU A 159 -0.09 0.71 4.93
C LEU A 159 0.60 2.05 5.14
N SER A 160 0.12 2.89 6.08
CA SER A 160 0.77 4.14 6.44
C SER A 160 2.12 3.90 7.12
N ALA A 161 2.24 2.90 8.00
CA ALA A 161 3.51 2.53 8.63
C ALA A 161 4.55 2.04 7.60
N ILE A 162 4.13 1.22 6.63
CA ILE A 162 4.99 0.79 5.51
C ILE A 162 5.42 2.01 4.68
N SER A 163 4.46 2.86 4.31
CA SER A 163 4.74 4.06 3.51
C SER A 163 5.70 5.01 4.21
N ASP A 164 5.54 5.24 5.52
CA ASP A 164 6.49 6.00 6.35
C ASP A 164 7.89 5.37 6.30
N ARG A 165 7.99 4.05 6.51
CA ARG A 165 9.28 3.34 6.46
C ARG A 165 9.96 3.49 5.10
N ILE A 166 9.21 3.44 4.01
CA ILE A 166 9.77 3.57 2.66
C ILE A 166 10.17 5.02 2.37
N SER A 167 9.37 5.98 2.84
CA SER A 167 9.64 7.40 2.71
C SER A 167 10.98 7.82 3.34
N LYS A 168 11.40 7.18 4.45
CA LYS A 168 12.66 7.49 5.14
C LYS A 168 13.89 7.44 4.24
N TYR A 169 13.92 6.54 3.26
CA TYR A 169 15.07 6.40 2.34
C TYR A 169 14.77 6.91 0.92
N ALA A 170 13.50 7.00 0.54
CA ALA A 170 13.10 7.31 -0.83
C ALA A 170 12.33 8.63 -1.01
N TRP A 171 12.17 9.43 0.05
CA TRP A 171 11.52 10.75 -0.04
C TRP A 171 12.18 11.59 -1.11
N HIS A 172 11.38 12.16 -2.02
CA HIS A 172 11.87 13.04 -3.05
C HIS A 172 10.83 14.08 -3.47
N THR A 173 11.22 15.36 -3.40
CA THR A 173 10.43 16.54 -3.75
C THR A 173 11.37 17.61 -4.33
N SER A 174 10.81 18.68 -4.89
CA SER A 174 11.59 19.81 -5.42
C SER A 174 12.53 20.45 -4.40
N GLY A 175 12.17 20.45 -3.11
CA GLY A 175 12.94 21.10 -2.04
C GLY A 175 13.75 20.14 -1.15
N HIS A 176 13.48 18.84 -1.19
CA HIS A 176 14.12 17.86 -0.31
C HIS A 176 14.16 16.45 -0.91
N SER A 177 15.28 15.76 -0.74
CA SER A 177 15.49 14.39 -1.22
C SER A 177 16.29 13.58 -0.20
N SER A 178 15.76 12.45 0.25
CA SER A 178 16.48 11.43 1.04
C SER A 178 17.32 10.51 0.14
N ILE A 179 17.00 10.47 -1.16
CA ILE A 179 17.75 9.69 -2.14
C ILE A 179 19.14 10.30 -2.29
N LYS A 180 20.15 9.51 -1.89
CA LYS A 180 21.57 9.83 -2.07
C LYS A 180 21.91 9.60 -3.54
N THR A 181 22.55 10.57 -4.18
CA THR A 181 22.84 10.48 -5.62
C THR A 181 24.33 10.49 -5.94
N ASP A 182 25.13 10.73 -4.91
CA ASP A 182 26.59 10.79 -4.92
C ASP A 182 27.24 9.58 -4.21
N ASP A 183 26.43 8.65 -3.68
CA ASP A 183 26.95 7.41 -3.12
C ASP A 183 27.42 6.45 -4.22
N GLU A 184 28.31 5.52 -3.84
CA GLU A 184 28.96 4.60 -4.78
C GLU A 184 27.93 3.81 -5.61
N CYS A 185 26.85 3.34 -4.98
CA CYS A 185 25.83 2.56 -5.67
C CYS A 185 25.06 3.40 -6.71
N SER A 186 24.69 4.64 -6.38
CA SER A 186 24.02 5.55 -7.30
C SER A 186 24.92 5.92 -8.48
N VAL A 187 26.20 6.18 -8.23
CA VAL A 187 27.19 6.46 -9.28
C VAL A 187 27.32 5.26 -10.22
N LEU A 188 27.52 4.06 -9.69
CA LEU A 188 27.63 2.84 -10.50
C LEU A 188 26.35 2.57 -11.31
N PHE A 189 25.17 2.73 -10.70
CA PHE A 189 23.90 2.56 -11.39
C PHE A 189 23.72 3.57 -12.54
N THR A 190 23.99 4.85 -12.26
CA THR A 190 23.83 5.93 -13.25
C THR A 190 24.83 5.81 -14.40
N GLU A 191 26.09 5.49 -14.14
CA GLU A 191 27.10 5.21 -15.16
C GLU A 191 26.73 4.02 -16.03
N TRP A 192 26.25 2.93 -15.41
CA TRP A 192 25.79 1.75 -16.12
C TRP A 192 24.61 2.09 -17.06
N MET A 193 23.59 2.77 -16.55
CA MET A 193 22.43 3.19 -17.34
C MET A 193 22.81 4.16 -18.46
N GLN A 194 23.71 5.11 -18.20
CA GLN A 194 24.21 6.05 -19.21
C GLN A 194 24.93 5.32 -20.35
N SER A 195 25.73 4.29 -20.04
CA SER A 195 26.44 3.49 -21.04
C SER A 195 25.47 2.78 -21.99
N LEU A 196 24.32 2.33 -21.47
CA LEU A 196 23.29 1.62 -22.21
C LEU A 196 22.40 2.58 -23.03
N TYR A 197 22.10 3.75 -22.48
CA TYR A 197 21.17 4.72 -23.04
C TYR A 197 21.55 5.20 -24.45
N SER A 198 22.84 5.29 -24.76
CA SER A 198 23.33 5.70 -26.08
C SER A 198 22.84 4.79 -27.22
N LYS A 199 22.65 3.49 -26.94
CA LYS A 199 22.31 2.45 -27.92
C LYS A 199 20.90 1.90 -27.75
N ASN A 200 20.30 2.10 -26.58
CA ASN A 200 19.07 1.41 -26.19
C ASN A 200 17.97 2.38 -25.72
N VAL A 201 16.73 1.92 -25.87
CA VAL A 201 15.57 2.37 -25.10
C VAL A 201 15.55 1.56 -23.82
N LEU A 202 15.61 2.22 -22.67
CA LEU A 202 15.66 1.56 -21.36
C LEU A 202 14.25 1.27 -20.85
N ARG A 203 13.95 0.02 -20.52
CA ARG A 203 12.65 -0.37 -19.97
C ARG A 203 12.82 -1.03 -18.61
N LEU A 204 12.67 -0.22 -17.56
CA LEU A 204 12.87 -0.64 -16.18
C LEU A 204 11.51 -0.98 -15.57
N TYR A 205 11.41 -2.19 -15.02
CA TYR A 205 10.28 -2.65 -14.24
C TYR A 205 10.78 -2.99 -12.84
N THR A 206 10.06 -2.56 -11.81
CA THR A 206 10.48 -2.72 -10.42
C THR A 206 9.35 -3.28 -9.57
N LEU A 207 9.69 -4.19 -8.66
CA LEU A 207 8.79 -4.67 -7.60
C LEU A 207 8.90 -3.82 -6.33
N ASN A 208 9.75 -2.79 -6.34
CA ASN A 208 9.88 -1.85 -5.24
C ASN A 208 8.76 -0.80 -5.28
N TYR A 209 8.52 -0.11 -4.17
CA TYR A 209 7.36 0.78 -3.98
C TYR A 209 7.71 2.27 -4.16
N GLU A 210 8.95 2.57 -4.53
CA GLU A 210 9.51 3.91 -4.61
C GLU A 210 10.06 4.23 -6.01
N LYS A 211 10.59 5.45 -6.17
CA LYS A 211 10.99 6.00 -7.47
C LYS A 211 12.49 6.28 -7.63
N ILE A 212 13.34 5.63 -6.83
CA ILE A 212 14.78 5.87 -6.81
C ILE A 212 15.39 5.84 -8.21
N PHE A 213 15.08 4.81 -9.01
CA PHE A 213 15.63 4.70 -10.36
C PHE A 213 15.21 5.87 -11.26
N LYS A 214 13.94 6.28 -11.22
CA LYS A 214 13.46 7.44 -12.00
C LYS A 214 14.18 8.72 -11.59
N VAL A 215 14.36 8.93 -10.29
CA VAL A 215 15.05 10.11 -9.75
C VAL A 215 16.52 10.13 -10.21
N LEU A 216 17.25 9.02 -10.03
CA LEU A 216 18.65 8.89 -10.45
C LEU A 216 18.84 9.11 -11.95
N LEU A 217 17.96 8.53 -12.78
CA LEU A 217 18.02 8.69 -14.24
C LEU A 217 17.72 10.13 -14.68
N SER A 218 16.75 10.79 -14.05
CA SER A 218 16.39 12.17 -14.38
C SER A 218 17.56 13.13 -14.15
N ARG A 219 18.35 12.93 -13.08
CA ARG A 219 19.51 13.78 -12.76
C ARG A 219 20.65 13.70 -13.75
N ILE A 220 20.77 12.59 -14.47
CA ILE A 220 21.76 12.43 -15.55
C ILE A 220 21.17 12.75 -16.93
N GLY A 221 19.97 13.32 -16.99
CA GLY A 221 19.31 13.73 -18.23
C GLY A 221 18.68 12.57 -19.01
N ILE A 222 18.41 11.44 -18.37
CA ILE A 222 17.63 10.33 -18.95
C ILE A 222 16.20 10.44 -18.46
N GLU A 223 15.33 10.98 -19.30
CA GLU A 223 13.90 11.01 -19.02
C GLU A 223 13.29 9.62 -19.17
N VAL A 224 12.54 9.21 -18.14
CA VAL A 224 11.76 7.97 -18.11
C VAL A 224 10.30 8.26 -17.83
N PHE A 225 9.42 7.59 -18.56
CA PHE A 225 7.98 7.62 -18.32
C PHE A 225 7.58 6.56 -17.29
N ASP A 226 6.88 6.96 -16.23
CA ASP A 226 6.46 6.09 -15.11
C ASP A 226 4.95 5.83 -15.07
N GLY A 227 4.27 6.08 -16.18
CA GLY A 227 2.80 6.03 -16.26
C GLY A 227 2.16 7.40 -16.08
N PHE A 228 2.90 8.40 -15.59
CA PHE A 228 2.44 9.76 -15.39
C PHE A 228 3.30 10.75 -16.20
N ASN A 229 2.70 11.84 -16.65
CA ASN A 229 3.41 12.87 -17.41
C ASN A 229 4.14 13.84 -16.46
N CYS A 230 5.23 13.37 -15.83
CA CYS A 230 6.08 14.18 -14.96
C CYS A 230 7.57 13.89 -15.13
N SER A 231 8.38 14.86 -14.71
CA SER A 231 9.83 14.77 -14.59
C SER A 231 10.23 14.06 -13.28
N GLU A 232 11.31 14.48 -12.63
CA GLU A 232 11.83 13.92 -11.37
C GLU A 232 10.83 14.02 -10.20
N TYR A 233 10.05 15.10 -10.15
CA TYR A 233 9.04 15.39 -9.13
C TYR A 233 7.78 16.02 -9.76
N ILE A 234 6.74 16.18 -8.95
CA ILE A 234 5.58 17.03 -9.27
C ILE A 234 5.40 18.10 -8.19
N ASP A 235 4.76 19.22 -8.53
CA ASP A 235 4.57 20.30 -7.57
C ASP A 235 3.59 19.89 -6.46
N LEU A 236 3.75 20.47 -5.26
CA LEU A 236 3.01 20.08 -4.05
C LEU A 236 1.47 20.08 -4.19
N ASN A 237 0.95 20.93 -5.09
CA ASN A 237 -0.49 21.06 -5.32
C ASN A 237 -0.97 20.26 -6.55
N GLU A 238 -0.06 19.59 -7.25
CA GLU A 238 -0.38 18.81 -8.42
C GLU A 238 -0.76 17.37 -8.07
N ARG A 239 -1.68 16.84 -8.86
CA ARG A 239 -2.08 15.44 -8.86
C ARG A 239 -2.17 15.01 -10.31
N LEU A 240 -1.40 14.00 -10.69
CA LEU A 240 -1.37 13.55 -12.07
C LEU A 240 -2.15 12.26 -12.25
N ARG A 241 -3.00 12.22 -13.28
CA ARG A 241 -3.71 11.01 -13.68
C ARG A 241 -2.78 10.11 -14.49
N ALA A 242 -2.96 8.80 -14.36
CA ALA A 242 -2.25 7.84 -15.19
C ALA A 242 -2.57 8.08 -16.68
N ASN A 243 -1.53 8.15 -17.52
CA ASN A 243 -1.67 8.28 -18.97
C ASN A 243 -1.84 6.89 -19.59
N VAL A 244 -3.02 6.28 -19.36
CA VAL A 244 -3.37 4.93 -19.81
C VAL A 244 -3.15 4.73 -21.32
N PRO A 245 -3.54 5.66 -22.22
CA PRO A 245 -3.26 5.50 -23.64
C PRO A 245 -1.76 5.32 -23.92
N ARG A 246 -0.90 6.15 -23.31
CA ARG A 246 0.56 6.04 -23.48
C ARG A 246 1.11 4.75 -22.88
N ILE A 247 0.62 4.33 -21.72
CA ILE A 247 1.02 3.04 -21.11
C ILE A 247 0.79 1.88 -22.09
N LEU A 248 -0.35 1.89 -22.79
CA LEU A 248 -0.74 0.81 -23.71
C LEU A 248 -0.06 0.88 -25.08
N SER A 249 0.33 2.08 -25.55
CA SER A 249 0.82 2.27 -26.92
C SER A 249 2.29 2.65 -27.05
N ASP A 250 2.93 3.14 -25.98
CA ASP A 250 4.30 3.68 -26.04
C ASP A 250 5.35 2.59 -25.89
N ASP A 251 5.89 2.15 -27.02
CA ASP A 251 6.91 1.13 -27.08
C ASP A 251 8.32 1.67 -27.39
N ILE A 252 8.49 3.01 -27.43
CA ILE A 252 9.73 3.68 -27.82
C ILE A 252 10.36 4.57 -26.74
N SER A 253 9.59 5.04 -25.75
CA SER A 253 10.15 5.84 -24.65
C SER A 253 10.93 4.97 -23.66
N ASN A 254 11.90 5.57 -22.97
CA ASN A 254 12.42 4.93 -21.76
C ASN A 254 11.32 4.92 -20.70
N ILE A 255 11.25 3.86 -19.89
CA ILE A 255 10.24 3.74 -18.84
C ILE A 255 10.82 3.27 -17.52
N HIS A 256 10.08 3.59 -16.46
CA HIS A 256 10.26 3.06 -15.12
C HIS A 256 8.87 2.75 -14.54
N TYR A 257 8.46 1.48 -14.53
CA TYR A 257 7.16 1.09 -13.99
C TYR A 257 7.30 0.31 -12.68
N ASN A 258 6.62 0.79 -11.64
CA ASN A 258 6.38 0.03 -10.42
C ASN A 258 5.26 -0.99 -10.69
N LEU A 259 5.53 -2.27 -10.45
CA LEU A 259 4.58 -3.35 -10.72
C LEU A 259 3.72 -3.71 -9.50
N HIS A 260 4.20 -3.45 -8.29
CA HIS A 260 3.51 -3.75 -7.03
C HIS A 260 2.72 -2.56 -6.44
N GLY A 261 2.76 -1.40 -7.10
CA GLY A 261 2.29 -0.15 -6.53
C GLY A 261 3.43 0.81 -6.20
N SER A 262 3.08 2.02 -5.76
CA SER A 262 4.05 2.98 -5.26
C SER A 262 3.48 3.76 -4.08
N ILE A 263 4.34 4.13 -3.13
CA ILE A 263 3.99 5.01 -2.01
C ILE A 263 3.56 6.40 -2.49
N ASP A 264 3.90 6.81 -3.72
CA ASP A 264 3.46 8.09 -4.28
C ASP A 264 2.12 7.97 -5.02
N TRP A 265 1.50 6.78 -5.05
CA TRP A 265 0.20 6.59 -5.68
C TRP A 265 -0.91 6.77 -4.65
N ARG A 266 -2.01 7.38 -5.09
CA ARG A 266 -3.26 7.44 -4.36
C ARG A 266 -4.38 6.89 -5.22
N VAL A 267 -5.23 6.07 -4.62
CA VAL A 267 -6.47 5.58 -5.23
C VAL A 267 -7.58 6.59 -4.95
N LEU A 268 -8.30 6.99 -5.99
CA LEU A 268 -9.52 7.77 -5.85
C LEU A 268 -10.71 6.86 -6.10
N ASP A 269 -11.65 6.88 -5.15
CA ASP A 269 -12.85 6.01 -5.18
C ASP A 269 -13.86 6.42 -6.27
N LEU A 270 -13.73 7.64 -6.81
CA LEU A 270 -14.63 8.20 -7.82
C LEU A 270 -13.82 8.92 -8.91
N ASP A 271 -14.05 8.57 -10.18
CA ASP A 271 -13.69 9.51 -11.26
C ASP A 271 -14.61 10.74 -11.17
N ARG A 272 -14.15 11.89 -11.67
CA ARG A 272 -14.88 13.18 -11.74
C ARG A 272 -16.25 13.10 -12.42
N ARG A 273 -16.58 11.96 -13.03
CA ARG A 273 -17.86 11.65 -13.69
C ARG A 273 -18.76 10.71 -12.86
N GLN A 274 -18.41 10.45 -11.60
CA GLN A 274 -19.14 9.52 -10.70
C GLN A 274 -19.27 8.10 -11.27
N LEU A 275 -18.34 7.69 -12.14
CA LEU A 275 -18.27 6.31 -12.59
C LEU A 275 -17.50 5.49 -11.54
N PRO A 276 -17.94 4.25 -11.23
CA PRO A 276 -17.45 3.45 -10.10
C PRO A 276 -16.04 2.86 -10.32
N ASN A 277 -15.24 3.43 -11.21
CA ASN A 277 -13.91 2.93 -11.51
C ASN A 277 -12.90 3.68 -10.64
N ALA A 278 -12.19 2.94 -9.80
CA ALA A 278 -11.06 3.47 -9.06
C ALA A 278 -10.04 4.11 -10.01
N GLU A 279 -9.60 5.33 -9.69
CA GLU A 279 -8.59 6.05 -10.45
C GLU A 279 -7.28 6.11 -9.67
N LEU A 280 -6.17 5.71 -10.30
CA LEU A 280 -4.83 5.92 -9.76
C LEU A 280 -4.33 7.31 -10.14
N ILE A 281 -3.95 8.08 -9.13
CA ILE A 281 -3.25 9.35 -9.30
C ILE A 281 -1.86 9.28 -8.66
N LEU A 282 -0.95 10.09 -9.19
CA LEU A 282 0.34 10.36 -8.59
C LEU A 282 0.27 11.61 -7.70
N THR A 283 0.83 11.52 -6.51
CA THR A 283 0.99 12.62 -5.54
C THR A 283 2.42 13.16 -5.50
N ALA A 284 2.58 14.36 -4.95
CA ALA A 284 3.86 15.07 -4.88
C ALA A 284 4.79 14.56 -3.77
N TYR A 285 4.24 13.80 -2.84
CA TYR A 285 4.93 13.22 -1.70
C TYR A 285 4.32 11.84 -1.42
N PRO A 286 5.05 10.98 -0.68
CA PRO A 286 4.53 9.71 -0.19
C PRO A 286 3.15 9.87 0.42
N HIS A 287 2.18 9.18 -0.17
CA HIS A 287 0.83 9.11 0.28
C HIS A 287 0.75 8.21 1.52
N LEU A 288 0.33 8.80 2.63
CA LEU A 288 -0.05 8.06 3.83
C LEU A 288 -1.58 7.90 3.80
N PRO A 289 -2.11 6.68 3.64
CA PRO A 289 -3.56 6.45 3.60
C PRO A 289 -4.32 7.02 4.80
N MET A 290 -3.68 7.11 5.98
CA MET A 290 -4.31 7.69 7.17
C MET A 290 -4.67 9.17 7.03
N ASN A 291 -4.02 9.89 6.10
CA ASN A 291 -4.30 11.30 5.84
C ASN A 291 -5.46 11.49 4.85
N ASP A 292 -6.01 10.41 4.30
CA ASP A 292 -7.12 10.54 3.37
C ASP A 292 -8.38 10.97 4.10
N THR A 293 -8.98 12.02 3.56
CA THR A 293 -10.35 12.36 3.89
C THR A 293 -11.24 11.25 3.34
N PRO A 294 -12.16 10.70 4.16
CA PRO A 294 -13.12 9.73 3.66
C PRO A 294 -13.86 10.31 2.45
N ALA A 295 -14.15 9.45 1.47
CA ALA A 295 -14.82 9.85 0.23
C ALA A 295 -16.19 10.47 0.54
N THR A 296 -16.23 11.80 0.60
CA THR A 296 -17.46 12.56 0.84
C THR A 296 -18.20 12.70 -0.49
N PHE A 297 -19.45 12.23 -0.53
CA PHE A 297 -20.38 12.46 -1.64
C PHE A 297 -21.16 13.77 -1.42
#